data_AF-A0AAP3YZR0-F1
#
_entry.id   AF-A0AAP3YZR0-F1
#
_cell.length_a   1.000
_cell.length_b   1.000
_cell.length_c   1.000
_cell.angle_alpha   90.00
_cell.angle_beta   90.00
_cell.angle_gamma   90.00
#
_symmetry.space_group_name_H-M   'P 1'
#
loop_
_entity.id
_entity.type
_entity.pdbx_description
1 polymer ?
#
loop_
_entity_poly.entity_id
_entity_poly.type
_entity_poly.pdbx_seq_one_letter_code
_entity_poly.pdbx_strand_id
1 'polypeptide(L)'
;MEEYIHESIINFGKCENILFAFHNIGNWGERNSKIIEKDVRFELASKVIEQGGHTVPFIWSMTASNLCYASIKNHYVIGSDGLVYKCTVALYQANNILGRIGRGGKLLISENKESLWVNSTETEECKSCSVLPICMNNRCPLKRLNADSLQYCISSKDKTSDMILMLEKQNLITYEIGIEV
;
A
#
# COMPACT_ATOMS: atom_id res chain seq x y z
N MET A 1 -13.24 1.43 20.36
CA MET A 1 -11.98 1.10 19.66
C MET A 1 -10.84 0.94 20.66
N GLU A 2 -10.62 1.91 21.55
CA GLU A 2 -9.56 1.82 22.58
C GLU A 2 -9.74 0.64 23.52
N GLU A 3 -10.97 0.35 23.96
CA GLU A 3 -11.30 -0.82 24.79
C GLU A 3 -10.84 -2.13 24.12
N TYR A 4 -11.16 -2.33 22.84
CA TYR A 4 -10.73 -3.52 22.09
C TYR A 4 -9.21 -3.61 21.93
N ILE A 5 -8.53 -2.48 21.73
CA ILE A 5 -7.06 -2.44 21.69
C ILE A 5 -6.49 -2.86 23.05
N HIS A 6 -7.03 -2.29 24.13
CA HIS A 6 -6.59 -2.59 25.48
C HIS A 6 -6.80 -4.06 25.86
N GLU A 7 -8.00 -4.59 25.59
CA GLU A 7 -8.32 -6.01 25.79
C GLU A 7 -7.39 -6.92 24.97
N SER A 8 -7.12 -6.54 23.72
CA SER A 8 -6.21 -7.30 22.86
C SER A 8 -4.78 -7.33 23.41
N ILE A 9 -4.30 -6.21 23.96
CA ILE A 9 -2.97 -6.12 24.58
C ILE A 9 -2.92 -6.91 25.89
N ILE A 10 -3.98 -6.89 26.70
CA ILE A 10 -4.07 -7.74 27.91
C ILE A 10 -3.93 -9.22 27.54
N ASN A 11 -4.60 -9.64 26.47
CA ASN A 11 -4.63 -11.05 26.07
C ASN A 11 -3.36 -11.49 25.30
N PHE A 12 -2.78 -10.62 24.48
CA PHE A 12 -1.75 -11.01 23.51
C PHE A 12 -0.49 -10.14 23.51
N GLY A 13 -0.44 -9.04 24.28
CA GLY A 13 0.65 -8.07 24.24
C GLY A 13 2.02 -8.65 24.62
N LYS A 14 2.05 -9.73 25.41
CA LYS A 14 3.28 -10.45 25.78
C LYS A 14 3.67 -11.58 24.81
N CYS A 15 2.84 -11.85 23.80
CA CYS A 15 3.07 -12.91 22.84
C CYS A 15 3.90 -12.35 21.67
N GLU A 16 5.20 -12.61 21.66
CA GLU A 16 6.11 -12.14 20.60
C GLU A 16 5.73 -12.64 19.20
N ASN A 17 5.00 -13.77 19.12
CA ASN A 17 4.54 -14.37 17.87
C ASN A 17 3.15 -13.88 17.41
N ILE A 18 2.52 -12.94 18.14
CA ILE A 18 1.23 -12.35 17.78
C ILE A 18 1.44 -10.87 17.47
N LEU A 19 1.17 -10.48 16.24
CA LEU A 19 1.34 -9.11 15.76
C LEU A 19 -0.01 -8.51 15.35
N PHE A 20 -0.31 -7.33 15.88
CA PHE A 20 -1.48 -6.56 15.47
C PHE A 20 -1.25 -5.90 14.11
N ALA A 21 -2.19 -6.10 13.19
CA ALA A 21 -2.19 -5.48 11.87
C ALA A 21 -3.42 -4.59 11.69
N PHE A 22 -3.18 -3.31 11.40
CA PHE A 22 -4.25 -2.33 11.19
C PHE A 22 -4.44 -2.05 9.70
N HIS A 23 -5.70 -2.04 9.28
CA HIS A 23 -6.09 -1.70 7.92
C HIS A 23 -7.23 -0.68 7.96
N ASN A 24 -7.09 0.40 7.18
CA ASN A 24 -8.19 1.32 6.95
C ASN A 24 -9.37 0.59 6.32
N ILE A 25 -10.59 0.99 6.71
CA ILE A 25 -11.78 0.64 5.95
C ILE A 25 -11.71 1.42 4.64
N GLY A 26 -11.26 0.72 3.60
CA GLY A 26 -11.20 1.22 2.23
C GLY A 26 -12.45 0.86 1.45
N ASN A 27 -12.68 1.57 0.34
CA ASN A 27 -13.62 1.13 -0.66
C ASN A 27 -12.91 0.25 -1.70
N TRP A 28 -13.31 -1.03 -1.73
CA TRP A 28 -12.78 -2.03 -2.63
C TRP A 28 -13.78 -2.41 -3.75
N GLY A 29 -14.83 -1.60 -3.97
CA GLY A 29 -15.84 -1.81 -5.00
C GLY A 29 -16.93 -0.71 -5.04
N GLU A 30 -18.16 -1.05 -5.45
CA GLU A 30 -19.27 -0.08 -5.54
C GLU A 30 -20.19 -0.09 -4.30
N ARG A 31 -19.79 -0.73 -3.20
CA ARG A 31 -20.61 -0.73 -1.98
C ARG A 31 -20.39 0.60 -1.24
N ASN A 32 -21.48 1.23 -0.81
CA ASN A 32 -21.50 2.42 0.05
C ASN A 32 -20.93 2.11 1.45
N SER A 33 -19.63 1.81 1.52
CA SER A 33 -18.90 1.64 2.76
C SER A 33 -18.55 3.01 3.33
N LYS A 34 -18.67 3.17 4.65
CA LYS A 34 -18.10 4.34 5.34
C LYS A 34 -16.58 4.23 5.27
N ILE A 35 -15.98 5.00 4.38
CA ILE A 35 -14.53 5.04 4.18
C ILE A 35 -13.90 5.90 5.27
N ILE A 36 -12.75 5.45 5.78
CA ILE A 36 -11.87 6.30 6.59
C ILE A 36 -10.79 6.84 5.65
N GLU A 37 -10.91 8.10 5.24
CA GLU A 37 -9.97 8.73 4.29
C GLU A 37 -8.58 8.94 4.90
N LYS A 38 -8.52 9.40 6.15
CA LYS A 38 -7.26 9.53 6.91
C LYS A 38 -6.69 8.15 7.17
N ASP A 39 -5.46 7.90 6.76
CA ASP A 39 -4.74 6.70 7.17
C ASP A 39 -4.50 6.72 8.69
N VAL A 40 -5.15 5.80 9.41
CA VAL A 40 -5.07 5.71 10.88
C VAL A 40 -4.13 4.60 11.34
N ARG A 41 -3.60 3.80 10.41
CA ARG A 41 -2.81 2.59 10.74
C ARG A 41 -1.57 2.93 11.56
N PHE A 42 -0.89 4.02 11.20
CA PHE A 42 0.32 4.47 11.89
C PHE A 42 0.02 4.85 13.35
N GLU A 43 -0.99 5.69 13.57
CA GLU A 43 -1.42 6.16 14.90
C GLU A 43 -1.83 4.99 15.81
N LEU A 44 -2.62 4.05 15.28
CA LEU A 44 -3.04 2.87 16.03
C LEU A 44 -1.87 1.95 16.37
N ALA A 45 -0.94 1.75 15.42
CA ALA A 45 0.25 0.93 15.66
C ALA A 45 1.16 1.55 16.73
N SER A 46 1.41 2.87 16.67
CA SER A 46 2.18 3.57 17.70
C SER A 46 1.55 3.41 19.08
N LYS A 47 0.22 3.59 19.19
CA LYS A 47 -0.51 3.44 20.45
C LYS A 47 -0.40 2.03 21.05
N VAL A 48 -0.47 0.98 20.22
CA VAL A 48 -0.29 -0.40 20.69
C VAL A 48 1.12 -0.62 21.24
N ILE A 49 2.14 -0.16 20.52
CA ILE A 49 3.54 -0.31 20.94
C ILE A 49 3.79 0.42 22.26
N GLU A 50 3.28 1.64 22.41
CA GLU A 50 3.41 2.44 23.65
C GLU A 50 2.73 1.78 24.86
N GLN A 51 1.72 0.94 24.62
CA GLN A 51 1.02 0.17 25.66
C GLN A 51 1.61 -1.23 25.87
N GLY A 52 2.73 -1.56 25.21
CA GLY A 52 3.44 -2.83 25.39
C GLY A 52 2.92 -3.99 24.55
N GLY A 53 2.18 -3.73 23.46
CA GLY A 53 1.83 -4.74 22.47
C GLY A 53 2.78 -4.76 21.26
N HIS A 54 2.66 -5.80 20.43
CA HIS A 54 3.45 -5.97 19.22
C HIS A 54 2.59 -5.79 17.96
N THR A 55 3.11 -5.08 16.98
CA THR A 55 2.44 -4.78 15.71
C THR A 55 3.27 -5.29 14.55
N VAL A 56 2.61 -5.52 13.41
CA VAL A 56 3.36 -5.75 12.17
C VAL A 56 4.23 -4.52 11.87
N PRO A 57 5.54 -4.70 11.58
CA PRO A 57 6.43 -3.60 11.23
C PRO A 57 5.83 -2.66 10.20
N PHE A 58 5.53 -1.43 10.62
CA PHE A 58 4.93 -0.46 9.71
C PHE A 58 5.85 -0.13 8.52
N ILE A 59 7.17 -0.25 8.71
CA ILE A 59 8.17 -0.11 7.64
C ILE A 59 7.95 -1.08 6.48
N TRP A 60 7.28 -2.22 6.70
CA TRP A 60 6.94 -3.13 5.61
C TRP A 60 5.99 -2.47 4.60
N SER A 61 5.16 -1.50 5.02
CA SER A 61 4.36 -0.67 4.11
C SER A 61 5.20 0.29 3.26
N MET A 62 6.49 0.42 3.54
CA MET A 62 7.50 1.23 2.83
C MET A 62 8.42 0.36 1.96
N THR A 63 7.97 -0.81 1.53
CA THR A 63 8.73 -1.67 0.61
C THR A 63 8.20 -1.57 -0.82
N ALA A 64 9.03 -1.90 -1.82
CA ALA A 64 8.63 -1.90 -3.23
C ALA A 64 7.57 -2.98 -3.53
N SER A 65 7.50 -4.05 -2.75
CA SER A 65 6.44 -5.08 -2.85
C SER A 65 5.04 -4.54 -2.56
N ASN A 66 4.92 -3.35 -1.98
CA ASN A 66 3.64 -2.68 -1.77
C ASN A 66 3.20 -1.82 -2.98
N LEU A 67 3.92 -1.86 -4.11
CA LEU A 67 3.38 -1.32 -5.36
C LEU A 67 2.14 -2.13 -5.77
N CYS A 68 1.10 -1.43 -6.25
CA CYS A 68 -0.12 -2.10 -6.68
C CYS A 68 0.19 -3.06 -7.83
N TYR A 69 -0.37 -4.27 -7.80
CA TYR A 69 -0.24 -5.20 -8.91
C TYR A 69 -0.67 -4.59 -10.26
N ALA A 70 -1.62 -3.65 -10.24
CA ALA A 70 -2.10 -2.96 -11.42
C ALA A 70 -1.04 -2.05 -12.08
N SER A 71 0.02 -1.66 -11.37
CA SER A 71 1.13 -0.88 -11.96
C SER A 71 2.19 -1.75 -12.63
N ILE A 72 2.17 -3.06 -12.43
CA ILE A 72 3.19 -3.96 -12.97
C ILE A 72 2.82 -4.33 -14.40
N LYS A 73 3.70 -4.09 -15.38
CA LYS A 73 3.42 -4.29 -16.82
C LYS A 73 2.74 -5.63 -17.11
N ASN A 74 3.39 -6.73 -16.76
CA ASN A 74 2.95 -8.08 -17.10
C ASN A 74 1.98 -8.71 -16.08
N HIS A 75 1.24 -7.90 -15.32
CA HIS A 75 0.23 -8.38 -14.38
C HIS A 75 -1.17 -8.06 -14.89
N TYR A 76 -2.00 -9.09 -15.06
CA TYR A 76 -3.34 -8.97 -15.64
C TYR A 76 -4.39 -9.68 -14.80
N VAL A 77 -5.61 -9.18 -14.85
CA VAL A 77 -6.81 -9.81 -14.30
C VAL A 77 -7.64 -10.33 -15.45
N ILE A 78 -8.06 -11.59 -15.40
CA ILE A 78 -8.98 -12.18 -16.37
C ILE A 78 -10.37 -12.17 -15.77
N GLY A 79 -11.30 -11.45 -16.40
CA GLY A 79 -12.70 -11.43 -15.97
C GLY A 79 -13.45 -12.68 -16.40
N SER A 80 -14.57 -12.94 -15.73
CA SER A 80 -15.49 -14.02 -16.09
C SER A 80 -16.18 -13.79 -17.44
N ASP A 81 -16.15 -12.57 -17.96
CA ASP A 81 -16.64 -12.19 -19.29
C ASP A 81 -15.59 -12.40 -20.41
N GLY A 82 -14.41 -12.93 -20.07
CA GLY A 82 -13.31 -13.19 -21.00
C GLY A 82 -12.51 -11.95 -21.40
N LEU A 83 -12.77 -10.79 -20.77
CA LEU A 83 -11.98 -9.58 -20.94
C LEU A 83 -10.76 -9.58 -20.02
N VAL A 84 -9.78 -8.73 -20.36
CA VAL A 84 -8.53 -8.57 -19.63
C VAL A 84 -8.45 -7.17 -19.02
N TYR A 85 -8.07 -7.10 -17.75
CA TYR A 85 -8.05 -5.87 -16.96
C TYR A 85 -6.73 -5.65 -16.21
N LYS A 86 -6.52 -4.45 -15.68
CA LYS A 86 -5.42 -4.15 -14.74
C LYS A 86 -5.81 -4.19 -13.27
N CYS A 87 -7.04 -3.82 -12.93
CA CYS A 87 -7.47 -3.58 -11.55
C CYS A 87 -8.80 -4.26 -11.25
N THR A 88 -8.92 -4.91 -10.09
CA THR A 88 -10.17 -5.53 -9.62
C THR A 88 -11.13 -4.55 -8.96
N VAL A 89 -10.69 -3.33 -8.65
CA VAL A 89 -11.55 -2.30 -8.02
C VAL A 89 -12.28 -1.46 -9.08
N ALA A 90 -11.67 -1.28 -10.26
CA ALA A 90 -12.20 -0.46 -11.35
C ALA A 90 -12.79 -1.29 -12.50
N LEU A 91 -13.41 -2.44 -12.20
CA LEU A 91 -13.80 -3.44 -13.20
C LEU A 91 -14.57 -2.86 -14.40
N TYR A 92 -15.46 -1.90 -14.16
CA TYR A 92 -16.32 -1.34 -15.20
C TYR A 92 -15.76 -0.08 -15.87
N GLN A 93 -14.57 0.40 -15.48
CA GLN A 93 -13.98 1.58 -16.11
C GLN A 93 -13.38 1.23 -17.48
N ALA A 94 -13.68 2.02 -18.50
CA ALA A 94 -13.24 1.76 -19.88
C ALA A 94 -11.72 1.76 -20.06
N ASN A 95 -10.99 2.52 -19.24
CA ASN A 95 -9.52 2.55 -19.20
C ASN A 95 -8.91 1.32 -18.51
N ASN A 96 -9.69 0.59 -17.70
CA ASN A 96 -9.28 -0.65 -17.05
C ASN A 96 -9.44 -1.87 -17.97
N ILE A 97 -10.38 -1.83 -18.92
CA ILE A 97 -10.58 -2.90 -19.92
C ILE A 97 -9.49 -2.80 -20.99
N LEU A 98 -8.45 -3.63 -20.88
CA LEU A 98 -7.30 -3.61 -21.77
C LEU A 98 -7.53 -4.35 -23.08
N GLY A 99 -8.36 -5.39 -23.06
CA GLY A 99 -8.54 -6.26 -24.21
C GLY A 99 -9.19 -7.60 -23.86
N ARG A 100 -8.78 -8.67 -24.54
CA ARG A 100 -9.40 -10.00 -24.45
C ARG A 100 -8.41 -11.13 -24.70
N ILE A 101 -8.82 -12.35 -24.37
CA ILE A 101 -8.08 -13.57 -24.73
C ILE A 101 -8.43 -13.95 -26.19
N GLY A 102 -7.40 -14.05 -27.04
CA GLY A 102 -7.49 -14.51 -28.42
C GLY A 102 -7.36 -16.02 -28.57
N ARG A 103 -7.32 -16.50 -29.82
CA ARG A 103 -7.11 -17.93 -30.11
C ARG A 103 -5.76 -18.40 -29.55
N GLY A 104 -5.75 -19.63 -29.02
CA GLY A 104 -4.55 -20.24 -28.44
C GLY A 104 -4.07 -19.61 -27.14
N GLY A 105 -4.92 -18.84 -26.44
CA GLY A 105 -4.56 -18.22 -25.15
C GLY A 105 -3.74 -16.93 -25.27
N LYS A 106 -3.53 -16.40 -26.47
CA LYS A 106 -2.79 -15.14 -26.67
C LYS A 106 -3.59 -13.96 -26.11
N LEU A 107 -2.98 -13.19 -25.20
CA LEU A 107 -3.57 -11.93 -24.73
C LEU A 107 -3.48 -10.87 -25.85
N LEU A 108 -4.63 -10.28 -26.20
CA LEU A 108 -4.72 -9.17 -27.14
C LEU A 108 -4.94 -7.90 -26.33
N ILE A 109 -3.85 -7.18 -26.03
CA ILE A 109 -3.82 -6.05 -25.09
C ILE A 109 -3.62 -4.73 -25.84
N SER A 110 -4.35 -3.70 -25.44
CA SER A 110 -4.08 -2.33 -25.86
C SER A 110 -2.92 -1.74 -25.06
N GLU A 111 -1.76 -1.56 -25.69
CA GLU A 111 -0.58 -0.95 -25.08
C GLU A 111 -0.85 0.47 -24.57
N ASN A 112 -1.63 1.27 -25.32
CA ASN A 112 -2.01 2.62 -24.91
C ASN A 112 -2.81 2.63 -23.59
N LYS A 113 -3.72 1.65 -23.40
CA LYS A 113 -4.45 1.54 -22.14
C LYS A 113 -3.54 1.04 -21.03
N GLU A 114 -2.71 0.02 -21.31
CA GLU A 114 -1.75 -0.50 -20.33
C GLU A 114 -0.79 0.57 -19.82
N SER A 115 -0.28 1.43 -20.70
CA SER A 115 0.66 2.50 -20.32
C SER A 115 0.08 3.49 -19.32
N LEU A 116 -1.25 3.70 -19.31
CA LEU A 116 -1.90 4.57 -18.32
C LEU A 116 -1.70 4.05 -16.88
N TRP A 117 -1.69 2.72 -16.71
CA TRP A 117 -1.56 2.08 -15.41
C TRP A 117 -0.10 1.90 -14.99
N VAL A 118 0.76 1.55 -15.94
CA VAL A 118 2.15 1.16 -15.67
C VAL A 118 3.09 2.35 -15.54
N ASN A 119 2.90 3.39 -16.36
CA ASN A 119 3.81 4.53 -16.33
C ASN A 119 3.57 5.37 -15.07
N SER A 120 4.65 5.67 -14.35
CA SER A 120 4.65 6.70 -13.32
C SER A 120 4.60 8.08 -13.98
N THR A 121 4.01 9.05 -13.29
CA THR A 121 4.12 10.46 -13.66
C THR A 121 4.75 11.16 -12.47
N GLU A 122 5.92 11.77 -12.62
CA GLU A 122 6.66 12.35 -11.50
C GLU A 122 6.62 13.88 -11.58
N THR A 123 6.18 14.53 -10.51
CA THR A 123 6.26 15.99 -10.38
C THR A 123 7.65 16.42 -9.91
N GLU A 124 7.94 17.73 -9.92
CA GLU A 124 9.21 18.24 -9.36
C GLU A 124 9.33 17.94 -7.85
N GLU A 125 8.22 17.92 -7.10
CA GLU A 125 8.28 17.49 -5.69
C GLU A 125 8.60 15.99 -5.57
N CYS A 126 8.16 15.15 -6.51
CA CYS A 126 8.53 13.74 -6.51
C CYS A 126 10.04 13.57 -6.70
N LYS A 127 10.66 14.32 -7.61
CA LYS A 127 12.10 14.22 -7.93
C LYS A 127 13.01 14.55 -6.76
N SER A 128 12.55 15.39 -5.83
CA SER A 128 13.28 15.73 -4.59
C SER A 128 12.88 14.84 -3.39
N CYS A 129 11.91 13.94 -3.56
CA CYS A 129 11.37 13.12 -2.48
C CYS A 129 12.24 11.87 -2.23
N SER A 130 12.75 11.72 -1.01
CA SER A 130 13.60 10.59 -0.61
C SER A 130 12.91 9.22 -0.70
N VAL A 131 11.57 9.19 -0.65
CA VAL A 131 10.79 7.94 -0.73
C VAL A 131 10.31 7.61 -2.15
N LEU A 132 10.67 8.41 -3.17
CA LEU A 132 10.30 8.17 -4.57
C LEU A 132 10.69 6.75 -5.06
N PRO A 133 11.89 6.20 -4.79
CA PRO A 133 12.25 4.86 -5.27
C PRO A 133 11.33 3.74 -4.77
N ILE A 134 10.67 3.96 -3.62
CA ILE A 134 9.74 3.02 -2.99
C ILE A 134 8.30 3.26 -3.46
N CYS A 135 7.91 4.53 -3.61
CA CYS A 135 6.54 4.94 -3.92
C CYS A 135 6.24 4.89 -5.43
N MET A 136 7.22 5.31 -6.24
CA MET A 136 7.18 5.47 -7.71
C MET A 136 6.01 6.33 -8.22
N ASN A 137 5.35 7.12 -7.35
CA ASN A 137 4.03 7.71 -7.59
C ASN A 137 3.02 6.71 -8.20
N ASN A 138 3.14 5.43 -7.86
CA ASN A 138 2.36 4.35 -8.46
C ASN A 138 1.91 3.28 -7.44
N ARG A 139 1.86 3.67 -6.16
CA ARG A 139 1.28 2.88 -5.05
C ARG A 139 -0.17 2.45 -5.31
N CYS A 140 -0.97 3.29 -5.96
CA CYS A 140 -2.26 2.92 -6.53
C CYS A 140 -2.51 3.72 -7.82
N PRO A 141 -2.34 3.11 -9.00
CA PRO A 141 -2.58 3.80 -10.27
C PRO A 141 -4.00 4.33 -10.40
N LEU A 142 -5.00 3.60 -9.87
CA LEU A 142 -6.40 4.04 -9.91
C LEU A 142 -6.61 5.40 -9.23
N LYS A 143 -5.96 5.63 -8.09
CA LYS A 143 -6.04 6.93 -7.40
C LYS A 143 -5.39 8.04 -8.24
N ARG A 144 -4.26 7.76 -8.88
CA ARG A 144 -3.61 8.71 -9.81
C ARG A 144 -4.46 8.99 -11.05
N LEU A 145 -5.10 7.97 -11.63
CA LEU A 145 -5.93 8.08 -12.83
C LEU A 145 -7.25 8.83 -12.60
N ASN A 146 -7.78 8.78 -11.38
CA ASN A 146 -9.01 9.47 -11.00
C ASN A 146 -8.76 10.83 -10.31
N ALA A 147 -7.50 11.17 -10.03
CA ALA A 147 -7.16 12.44 -9.37
C ALA A 147 -7.13 13.59 -10.37
N ASP A 148 -7.60 14.76 -9.94
CA ASP A 148 -7.43 16.02 -10.71
C ASP A 148 -5.95 16.46 -10.75
N SER A 149 -5.12 15.93 -9.84
CA SER A 149 -3.69 16.18 -9.77
C SER A 149 -2.87 14.96 -10.22
N LEU A 150 -1.74 15.22 -10.87
CA LEU A 150 -0.78 14.19 -11.27
C LEU A 150 -0.05 13.55 -10.07
N GLN A 151 -0.24 14.06 -8.86
CA GLN A 151 0.53 13.72 -7.67
C GLN A 151 -0.33 12.94 -6.66
N TYR A 152 0.07 11.70 -6.36
CA TYR A 152 -0.51 10.87 -5.32
C TYR A 152 0.57 10.44 -4.31
N CYS A 153 0.62 11.10 -3.15
CA CYS A 153 1.56 10.76 -2.09
C CYS A 153 1.00 9.72 -1.13
N ILE A 154 1.87 8.84 -0.62
CA ILE A 154 1.56 8.01 0.54
C ILE A 154 1.49 8.88 1.80
N SER A 155 0.49 8.59 2.65
CA SER A 155 0.27 9.23 3.96
C SER A 155 1.49 9.16 4.88
N SER A 156 2.31 8.12 4.74
CA SER A 156 3.44 7.81 5.59
C SER A 156 4.79 8.32 5.08
N LYS A 157 4.82 9.17 4.05
CA LYS A 157 6.06 9.62 3.40
C LYS A 157 7.06 10.26 4.38
N ASP A 158 6.57 10.95 5.40
CA ASP A 158 7.38 11.70 6.38
C ASP A 158 7.56 10.94 7.71
N LYS A 159 7.28 9.63 7.73
CA LYS A 159 7.24 8.81 8.95
C LYS A 159 8.43 7.86 9.11
N THR A 160 9.44 7.95 8.26
CA THR A 160 10.59 7.02 8.26
C THR A 160 11.29 6.92 9.61
N SER A 161 11.62 8.04 10.25
CA SER A 161 12.29 8.04 11.56
C SER A 161 11.41 7.40 12.63
N ASP A 162 10.12 7.75 12.67
CA ASP A 162 9.17 7.17 13.63
C ASP A 162 9.04 5.65 13.43
N MET A 163 9.07 5.16 12.19
CA MET A 163 9.04 3.72 11.90
C MET A 163 10.26 2.99 12.44
N ILE A 164 11.46 3.59 12.37
CA ILE A 164 12.69 3.00 12.93
C ILE A 164 12.56 2.90 14.46
N LEU A 165 12.11 3.97 15.12
CA LEU A 165 11.86 3.96 16.57
C LEU A 165 10.82 2.91 16.97
N MET A 166 9.78 2.70 16.15
CA MET A 166 8.80 1.64 16.39
C MET A 166 9.41 0.24 16.30
N LEU A 167 10.40 0.01 15.44
CA LEU A 167 11.11 -1.28 15.37
C LEU A 167 11.96 -1.50 16.61
N GLU A 168 12.67 -0.47 17.06
CA GLU A 168 13.51 -0.50 18.26
C GLU A 168 12.67 -0.81 19.51
N LYS A 169 11.54 -0.11 19.71
CA LYS A 169 10.60 -0.35 20.82
C LYS A 169 10.04 -1.78 20.86
N GLN A 170 10.06 -2.49 19.73
CA GLN A 170 9.57 -3.85 19.60
C GLN A 170 10.71 -4.89 19.56
N ASN A 171 11.97 -4.48 19.75
CA ASN A 171 13.16 -5.34 19.62
C ASN A 171 13.28 -6.04 18.26
N LEU A 172 12.80 -5.41 17.18
CA LEU A 172 12.82 -5.97 15.82
C LEU A 172 14.02 -5.54 14.98
N ILE A 173 14.86 -4.65 15.52
CA ILE A 173 16.14 -4.27 14.93
C ILE A 173 17.21 -4.31 16.01
N THR A 174 18.40 -4.73 15.59
CA THR A 174 19.62 -4.68 16.40
C THR A 174 20.65 -3.90 15.61
N TYR A 175 21.42 -3.04 16.27
CA TYR A 175 22.52 -2.33 15.63
C TYR A 175 23.73 -2.33 16.55
N GLU A 176 24.91 -2.43 15.95
CA GLU A 176 26.19 -2.20 16.62
C GLU A 176 26.66 -0.79 16.23
N ILE A 177 26.85 0.09 17.22
CA ILE A 177 27.47 1.38 16.96
C ILE A 177 28.97 1.11 16.86
N GLY A 178 29.49 1.09 15.64
CA GLY A 178 30.92 1.10 15.40
C GLY A 178 31.49 2.41 15.93
N ILE A 179 32.08 2.38 17.13
CA ILE A 179 32.91 3.48 17.60
C ILE A 179 34.22 3.34 16.82
N GLU A 180 34.40 4.16 15.79
CA GLU A 180 35.74 4.40 15.23
C GLU A 180 36.57 5.03 16.36
N VAL A 181 37.50 4.25 16.92
CA VAL A 181 38.52 4.69 17.90
C VAL A 181 39.67 5.33 17.15
#